data_AF-N1ULB5-F1
#
_entry.id   AF-N1ULB5-F1
#
_cell.length_a   1.000
_cell.length_b   1.000
_cell.length_c   1.000
_cell.angle_alpha   90.00
_cell.angle_beta   90.00
_cell.angle_gamma   90.00
#
_symmetry.space_group_name_H-M   'P 1'
#
loop_
_entity.id
_entity.type
_entity.pdbx_description
1 polymer ?
#
loop_
_entity_poly.entity_id
_entity_poly.type
_entity_poly.pdbx_seq_one_letter_code
_entity_poly.pdbx_strand_id
1 'polypeptide(L)'
;MNIPGILIIGHGSRESSYDREFEQFVQGYHKLHPEYEIKTAYVELSKSDVKTALRELSKTHNKILIFPLFLFASNHVKNDISLILSDLKREFINHQFISAMPLGIHRNIINLLHIRSKQNKTQSKTGVIVVGRGASDADSNGDFYKAVRFFEESSSFLFVKPSFIGITKPLLQESLEMCIKLRPEHILILPYFLFYGKLIKKIYHIAKEFSEKYPWIKIETASHFGPDPTLYPILDERISQALSGTATLPCDNCEYRVSIPGLKSKVGGLNSLLWSMRHLETHTQAAPHEFPHRNFKKHIFVCDSVDCVNQGSISLIHKIRSFIRKHGRQSDFRVSKSSCLGRCGEGPTVVIYPDGIWYQRVSEDDAKELVDEHLFNDRLVTRLVDNIM
;
A
#
# COMPACT_ATOMS: atom_id res chain seq x y z
N MET A 1 -18.27 18.34 27.74
CA MET A 1 -18.14 17.20 26.82
C MET A 1 -16.66 16.91 26.65
N ASN A 2 -16.20 15.67 26.82
CA ASN A 2 -14.78 15.36 26.67
C ASN A 2 -14.43 15.40 25.18
N ILE A 3 -13.80 16.50 24.74
CA ILE A 3 -13.35 16.67 23.35
C ILE A 3 -12.36 15.55 23.05
N PRO A 4 -12.52 14.81 21.94
CA PRO A 4 -11.60 13.73 21.62
C PRO A 4 -10.23 14.28 21.16
N GLY A 5 -9.16 13.59 21.52
CA GLY A 5 -7.86 13.77 20.87
C GLY A 5 -7.92 13.18 19.47
N ILE A 6 -7.34 13.85 18.47
CA ILE A 6 -7.36 13.40 17.07
C ILE A 6 -5.97 12.95 16.64
N LEU A 7 -5.87 11.72 16.15
CA LEU A 7 -4.68 11.23 15.45
C LEU A 7 -4.94 11.21 13.95
N ILE A 8 -4.24 12.05 13.18
CA ILE A 8 -4.25 11.99 11.72
C ILE A 8 -3.10 11.11 11.25
N ILE A 9 -3.45 10.03 10.54
CA ILE A 9 -2.49 9.02 10.07
C ILE A 9 -2.23 9.22 8.58
N GLY A 10 -0.98 9.50 8.22
CA GLY A 10 -0.48 9.46 6.85
C GLY A 10 0.12 8.10 6.49
N HIS A 11 0.42 7.87 5.21
CA HIS A 11 1.13 6.67 4.78
C HIS A 11 2.62 6.75 5.14
N GLY A 12 3.22 7.93 5.01
CA GLY A 12 4.67 8.14 5.14
C GLY A 12 5.42 7.92 3.83
N SER A 13 6.58 8.55 3.70
CA SER A 13 7.40 8.56 2.49
C SER A 13 8.87 8.80 2.85
N ARG A 14 9.78 8.35 1.98
CA ARG A 14 11.23 8.68 2.10
C ARG A 14 11.58 10.04 1.51
N GLU A 15 10.62 10.74 0.92
CA GLU A 15 10.83 12.05 0.29
C GLU A 15 10.45 13.17 1.27
N SER A 16 11.38 14.08 1.57
CA SER A 16 11.15 15.19 2.52
C SER A 16 10.00 16.14 2.10
N SER A 17 9.70 16.21 0.81
CA SER A 17 8.57 16.98 0.28
C SER A 17 7.20 16.44 0.72
N TYR A 18 7.08 15.13 0.95
CA TYR A 18 5.85 14.51 1.42
C TYR A 18 5.52 14.97 2.83
N ASP A 19 6.48 14.87 3.75
CA ASP A 19 6.28 15.22 5.16
C ASP A 19 5.92 16.70 5.29
N ARG A 20 6.58 17.56 4.50
CA ARG A 20 6.26 18.99 4.45
C ARG A 20 4.83 19.26 4.00
N GLU A 21 4.37 18.64 2.92
CA GLU A 21 3.00 18.84 2.43
C GLU A 21 1.95 18.27 3.40
N PHE A 22 2.22 17.11 4.00
CA PHE A 22 1.34 16.49 5.00
C PHE A 22 1.24 17.33 6.27
N GLU A 23 2.37 17.79 6.82
CA GLU A 23 2.37 18.68 7.98
C GLU A 23 1.69 20.02 7.67
N GLN A 24 1.94 20.60 6.49
CA GLN A 24 1.25 21.82 6.05
C GLN A 24 -0.27 21.62 6.01
N PHE A 25 -0.74 20.48 5.50
CA PHE A 25 -2.16 20.15 5.45
C PHE A 25 -2.76 20.06 6.86
N VAL A 26 -2.11 19.30 7.76
CA VAL A 26 -2.61 19.10 9.12
C VAL A 26 -2.59 20.40 9.92
N GLN A 27 -1.53 21.20 9.80
CA GLN A 27 -1.46 22.51 10.45
C GLN A 27 -2.53 23.46 9.91
N GLY A 28 -2.81 23.42 8.61
CA GLY A 28 -3.88 24.20 7.99
C GLY A 28 -5.26 23.82 8.55
N TYR A 29 -5.52 22.52 8.74
CA TYR A 29 -6.74 22.04 9.38
C TYR A 29 -6.82 22.43 10.86
N HIS A 30 -5.73 22.25 11.62
CA HIS A 30 -5.69 22.59 13.06
C HIS A 30 -5.94 24.08 13.33
N LYS A 31 -5.49 24.98 12.44
CA LYS A 31 -5.79 26.41 12.55
C LYS A 31 -7.29 26.73 12.49
N LEU A 32 -8.06 25.92 11.77
CA LEU A 32 -9.52 26.07 11.66
C LEU A 32 -10.24 25.39 12.84
N HIS A 33 -9.60 24.40 13.46
CA HIS A 33 -10.14 23.63 14.58
C HIS A 33 -9.17 23.61 15.78
N PRO A 34 -8.95 24.76 16.44
CA PRO A 34 -8.06 24.86 17.59
C PRO A 34 -8.58 24.11 18.82
N GLU A 35 -9.86 23.71 18.83
CA GLU A 35 -10.49 22.95 19.90
C GLU A 35 -9.95 21.51 20.04
N TYR A 36 -9.41 20.93 18.97
CA TYR A 36 -8.88 19.56 18.99
C TYR A 36 -7.38 19.53 19.29
N GLU A 37 -6.94 18.66 20.20
CA GLU A 37 -5.53 18.25 20.24
C GLU A 37 -5.28 17.29 19.05
N ILE A 38 -4.57 17.79 18.03
CA ILE A 38 -4.25 17.01 16.82
C ILE A 38 -2.79 16.54 16.86
N LYS A 39 -2.58 15.23 16.82
CA LYS A 39 -1.27 14.60 16.60
C LYS A 39 -1.23 13.96 15.22
N THR A 40 -0.01 13.79 14.70
CA THR A 40 0.24 13.11 13.44
C THR A 40 1.06 11.85 13.64
N ALA A 41 0.77 10.84 12.83
CA ALA A 41 1.57 9.62 12.74
C ALA A 41 1.59 9.09 11.32
N TYR A 42 2.48 8.16 11.05
CA TYR A 42 2.60 7.51 9.77
C TYR A 42 2.54 6.00 9.93
N VAL A 43 1.87 5.33 8.99
CA VAL A 43 1.84 3.86 8.97
C VAL A 43 3.22 3.29 8.62
N GLU A 44 3.98 3.95 7.75
CA GLU A 44 5.29 3.48 7.30
C GLU A 44 6.36 4.60 7.27
N LEU A 45 7.63 4.20 7.17
CA LEU A 45 8.75 5.01 6.66
C LEU A 45 9.07 6.32 7.40
N SER A 46 8.57 6.52 8.63
CA SER A 46 8.76 7.76 9.41
C SER A 46 9.13 7.50 10.87
N LYS A 47 9.61 8.54 11.55
CA LYS A 47 10.04 8.53 12.96
C LYS A 47 8.87 8.49 13.96
N SER A 48 7.69 8.98 13.58
CA SER A 48 6.49 8.98 14.44
C SER A 48 5.53 7.88 14.01
N ASP A 49 5.67 6.69 14.60
CA ASP A 49 4.79 5.55 14.32
C ASP A 49 3.43 5.67 15.03
N VAL A 50 2.41 5.04 14.44
CA VAL A 50 1.02 5.09 14.95
C VAL A 50 0.91 4.60 16.39
N LYS A 51 1.65 3.57 16.79
CA LYS A 51 1.55 2.97 18.14
C LYS A 51 2.10 3.93 19.19
N THR A 52 3.25 4.55 18.92
CA THR A 52 3.84 5.56 19.81
C THR A 52 2.94 6.79 19.93
N ALA A 53 2.43 7.32 18.83
CA ALA A 53 1.56 8.49 18.85
C ALA A 53 0.24 8.24 19.60
N LEU A 54 -0.37 7.06 19.44
CA LEU A 54 -1.57 6.70 20.19
C LEU A 54 -1.31 6.56 21.69
N ARG A 55 -0.15 6.02 22.10
CA ARG A 55 0.24 5.96 23.53
C ARG A 55 0.43 7.34 24.12
N GLU A 56 1.01 8.28 23.38
CA GLU A 56 1.13 9.67 23.84
C GLU A 56 -0.23 10.33 24.02
N LEU A 57 -1.12 10.24 23.02
CA LEU A 57 -2.48 10.76 23.12
C LEU A 57 -3.27 10.11 24.27
N SER A 58 -3.05 8.83 24.54
CA SER A 58 -3.74 8.10 25.62
C SER A 58 -3.38 8.62 27.01
N LYS A 59 -2.28 9.38 27.17
CA LYS A 59 -1.94 10.03 28.44
C LYS A 59 -2.80 11.27 28.72
N THR A 60 -3.26 11.96 27.68
CA THR A 60 -4.03 13.22 27.81
C THR A 60 -5.53 13.02 27.53
N HIS A 61 -5.88 12.03 26.71
CA HIS A 61 -7.25 11.80 26.24
C HIS A 61 -7.68 10.35 26.47
N ASN A 62 -8.88 10.16 27.03
CA ASN A 62 -9.53 8.84 27.11
C ASN A 62 -10.35 8.51 25.85
N LYS A 63 -10.75 9.52 25.07
CA LYS A 63 -11.49 9.37 23.81
C LYS A 63 -10.59 9.85 22.69
N ILE A 64 -10.22 8.94 21.80
CA ILE A 64 -9.27 9.21 20.72
C ILE A 64 -9.92 8.86 19.39
N LEU A 65 -9.94 9.82 18.48
CA LEU A 65 -10.39 9.62 17.10
C LEU A 65 -9.18 9.39 16.21
N ILE A 66 -9.20 8.29 15.47
CA ILE A 66 -8.18 7.91 14.50
C ILE A 66 -8.69 8.26 13.11
N PHE A 67 -8.04 9.20 12.45
CA PHE A 67 -8.35 9.62 11.09
C PHE A 67 -7.31 9.07 10.10
N PRO A 68 -7.64 8.01 9.33
CA PRO A 68 -6.77 7.54 8.27
C PRO A 68 -6.84 8.51 7.07
N LEU A 69 -5.83 9.39 6.91
CA LEU A 69 -5.75 10.32 5.78
C LEU A 69 -5.26 9.62 4.51
N PHE A 70 -6.13 8.77 3.97
CA PHE A 70 -5.93 8.03 2.73
C PHE A 70 -7.07 8.34 1.76
N LEU A 71 -6.78 8.25 0.46
CA LEU A 71 -7.80 8.43 -0.58
C LEU A 71 -8.83 7.29 -0.57
N PHE A 72 -8.38 6.05 -0.33
CA PHE A 72 -9.23 4.86 -0.28
C PHE A 72 -8.79 3.92 0.84
N ALA A 73 -9.71 3.08 1.30
CA ALA A 73 -9.42 2.05 2.29
C ALA A 73 -8.76 0.84 1.62
N SER A 74 -7.47 0.62 1.91
CA SER A 74 -6.74 -0.60 1.54
C SER A 74 -6.32 -1.37 2.80
N ASN A 75 -5.41 -2.34 2.67
CA ASN A 75 -4.91 -3.16 3.79
C ASN A 75 -4.43 -2.33 5.00
N HIS A 76 -3.81 -1.15 4.77
CA HIS A 76 -3.40 -0.27 5.88
C HIS A 76 -4.56 0.14 6.78
N VAL A 77 -5.68 0.51 6.17
CA VAL A 77 -6.87 0.96 6.89
C VAL A 77 -7.65 -0.23 7.43
N LYS A 78 -7.81 -1.28 6.62
CA LYS A 78 -8.65 -2.43 6.95
C LYS A 78 -8.02 -3.34 8.00
N ASN A 79 -6.70 -3.53 7.96
CA ASN A 79 -5.99 -4.52 8.75
C ASN A 79 -4.93 -3.89 9.67
N ASP A 80 -3.98 -3.13 9.14
CA ASP A 80 -2.79 -2.72 9.91
C ASP A 80 -3.15 -1.80 11.09
N ILE A 81 -3.95 -0.76 10.84
CA ILE A 81 -4.47 0.11 11.89
C ILE A 81 -5.35 -0.70 12.87
N SER A 82 -6.19 -1.61 12.37
CA SER A 82 -7.05 -2.47 13.20
C SER A 82 -6.23 -3.34 14.17
N LEU A 83 -5.09 -3.88 13.73
CA LEU A 83 -4.19 -4.69 14.55
C LEU A 83 -3.53 -3.83 15.65
N ILE A 84 -3.01 -2.66 15.29
CA ILE A 84 -2.43 -1.72 16.26
C ILE A 84 -3.45 -1.34 17.33
N LEU A 85 -4.70 -1.07 16.93
CA LEU A 85 -5.77 -0.73 17.85
C LEU A 85 -6.18 -1.91 18.75
N SER A 86 -6.09 -3.15 18.27
CA SER A 86 -6.36 -4.34 19.09
C SER A 86 -5.38 -4.47 20.25
N ASP A 87 -4.09 -4.22 20.00
CA ASP A 87 -3.06 -4.21 21.06
C ASP A 87 -3.33 -3.11 22.09
N LEU A 88 -3.60 -1.89 21.61
CA LEU A 88 -3.80 -0.73 22.49
C LEU A 88 -5.08 -0.82 23.32
N LYS A 89 -6.14 -1.45 22.81
CA LYS A 89 -7.35 -1.71 23.60
C LYS A 89 -7.11 -2.64 24.79
N ARG A 90 -6.11 -3.52 24.70
CA ARG A 90 -5.70 -4.36 25.85
C ARG A 90 -4.87 -3.58 26.86
N GLU A 91 -4.05 -2.64 26.38
CA GLU A 91 -3.21 -1.77 27.22
C GLU A 91 -4.05 -0.68 27.94
N PHE A 92 -5.03 -0.10 27.26
CA PHE A 92 -5.86 1.02 27.72
C PHE A 92 -7.35 0.66 27.76
N ILE A 93 -7.75 -0.12 28.77
CA ILE A 93 -9.09 -0.73 28.83
C ILE A 93 -10.25 0.28 28.99
N ASN A 94 -9.97 1.45 29.58
CA ASN A 94 -10.95 2.50 29.82
C ASN A 94 -10.98 3.56 28.70
N HIS A 95 -10.21 3.36 27.63
CA HIS A 95 -10.12 4.30 26.52
C HIS A 95 -11.05 3.92 25.37
N GLN A 96 -11.64 4.93 24.75
CA GLN A 96 -12.48 4.78 23.56
C GLN A 96 -11.69 5.19 22.33
N PHE A 97 -11.26 4.21 21.54
CA PHE A 97 -10.63 4.41 20.24
C PHE A 97 -11.70 4.34 19.12
N ILE A 98 -11.88 5.45 18.39
CA ILE A 98 -12.89 5.61 17.35
C ILE A 98 -12.19 5.78 16.01
N SER A 99 -12.39 4.87 15.06
CA SER A 99 -11.83 5.03 13.72
C SER A 99 -12.80 5.78 12.81
N ALA A 100 -12.34 6.83 12.16
CA ALA A 100 -13.05 7.46 11.06
C ALA A 100 -12.82 6.71 9.75
N MET A 101 -13.74 6.89 8.79
CA MET A 101 -13.51 6.46 7.42
C MET A 101 -12.40 7.32 6.76
N PRO A 102 -11.67 6.77 5.77
CA PRO A 102 -10.79 7.58 4.92
C PRO A 102 -11.60 8.56 4.06
N LEU A 103 -10.89 9.39 3.27
CA LEU A 103 -11.54 10.39 2.41
C LEU A 103 -12.58 9.74 1.48
N GLY A 104 -12.18 8.66 0.82
CA GLY A 104 -13.04 7.86 -0.05
C GLY A 104 -13.52 8.64 -1.27
N ILE A 105 -14.67 8.20 -1.79
CA ILE A 105 -15.34 8.89 -2.89
C ILE A 105 -16.15 10.04 -2.31
N HIS A 106 -15.83 11.27 -2.69
CA HIS A 106 -16.50 12.45 -2.19
C HIS A 106 -16.52 13.57 -3.25
N ARG A 107 -17.57 14.40 -3.25
CA ARG A 107 -17.76 15.48 -4.24
C ARG A 107 -16.58 16.45 -4.31
N ASN A 108 -15.94 16.74 -3.18
CA ASN A 108 -14.80 17.65 -3.11
C ASN A 108 -13.55 17.07 -3.80
N ILE A 109 -13.39 15.74 -3.82
CA ILE A 109 -12.31 15.09 -4.58
C ILE A 109 -12.56 15.21 -6.08
N ILE A 110 -13.82 15.00 -6.51
CA ILE A 110 -14.20 15.19 -7.92
C ILE A 110 -14.03 16.66 -8.32
N ASN A 111 -14.39 17.59 -7.45
CA ASN A 111 -14.16 19.02 -7.66
C ASN A 111 -12.66 19.34 -7.80
N LEU A 112 -11.79 18.71 -7.00
CA LEU A 112 -10.35 18.88 -7.15
C LEU A 112 -9.84 18.38 -8.50
N LEU A 113 -10.37 17.27 -9.02
CA LEU A 113 -10.05 16.83 -10.38
C LEU A 113 -10.42 17.89 -11.42
N HIS A 114 -11.60 18.52 -11.30
CA HIS A 114 -12.01 19.63 -12.16
C HIS A 114 -11.11 20.86 -12.04
N ILE A 115 -10.69 21.21 -10.82
CA ILE A 115 -9.77 22.33 -10.58
C ILE A 115 -8.42 22.05 -11.26
N ARG A 116 -7.85 20.86 -11.03
CA ARG A 116 -6.55 20.46 -11.61
C ARG A 116 -6.62 20.31 -13.13
N SER A 117 -7.76 19.90 -13.67
CA SER A 117 -7.94 19.80 -15.13
C SER A 117 -8.04 21.17 -15.80
N LYS A 118 -8.70 22.15 -15.18
CA LYS A 118 -8.88 23.51 -15.72
C LYS A 118 -7.65 24.40 -15.62
N GLN A 119 -6.74 24.13 -14.69
CA GLN A 119 -5.45 24.83 -14.61
C GLN A 119 -4.60 24.66 -15.88
N ASN A 120 -4.90 23.63 -16.69
CA ASN A 120 -4.25 23.39 -17.97
C ASN A 120 -5.17 23.90 -19.10
N LYS A 121 -4.60 24.61 -20.08
CA LYS A 121 -5.37 25.15 -21.23
C LYS A 121 -6.02 24.00 -21.99
N THR A 122 -7.34 23.86 -21.83
CA THR A 122 -8.12 22.77 -22.43
C THR A 122 -8.32 23.07 -23.92
N GLN A 123 -7.79 22.21 -24.78
CA GLN A 123 -7.92 22.31 -26.24
C GLN A 123 -9.09 21.46 -26.74
N SER A 124 -9.49 21.69 -28.00
CA SER A 124 -10.30 20.74 -28.78
C SER A 124 -9.74 19.31 -28.64
N LYS A 125 -10.61 18.29 -28.58
CA LYS A 125 -10.22 16.87 -28.50
C LYS A 125 -9.21 16.51 -27.39
N THR A 126 -9.33 17.12 -26.21
CA THR A 126 -8.53 16.72 -25.05
C THR A 126 -9.03 15.40 -24.46
N GLY A 127 -8.18 14.38 -24.39
CA GLY A 127 -8.40 13.16 -23.60
C GLY A 127 -7.71 13.26 -22.24
N VAL A 128 -8.25 12.60 -21.21
CA VAL A 128 -7.71 12.62 -19.85
C VAL A 128 -7.38 11.22 -19.38
N ILE A 129 -6.23 11.08 -18.71
CA ILE A 129 -5.85 9.85 -18.01
C ILE A 129 -5.67 10.20 -16.53
N VAL A 130 -6.54 9.67 -15.67
CA VAL A 130 -6.41 9.84 -14.22
C VAL A 130 -5.56 8.69 -13.67
N VAL A 131 -4.49 9.02 -12.97
CA VAL A 131 -3.46 8.05 -12.56
C VAL A 131 -3.45 7.87 -11.05
N GLY A 132 -3.84 6.69 -10.58
CA GLY A 132 -3.73 6.29 -9.18
C GLY A 132 -2.46 5.46 -8.90
N ARG A 133 -2.19 5.20 -7.61
CA ARG A 133 -1.15 4.24 -7.20
C ARG A 133 -1.51 2.79 -7.59
N GLY A 134 -2.78 2.44 -7.39
CA GLY A 134 -3.28 1.07 -7.39
C GLY A 134 -3.03 0.38 -6.06
N ALA A 135 -3.86 -0.61 -5.73
CA ALA A 135 -3.74 -1.47 -4.55
C ALA A 135 -3.91 -2.95 -4.94
N SER A 136 -3.50 -3.86 -4.05
CA SER A 136 -3.86 -5.29 -4.13
C SER A 136 -5.30 -5.55 -3.70
N ASP A 137 -5.88 -4.60 -2.97
CA ASP A 137 -7.27 -4.60 -2.49
C ASP A 137 -8.23 -4.20 -3.63
N ALA A 138 -9.21 -5.06 -3.90
CA ALA A 138 -10.14 -4.87 -5.00
C ALA A 138 -11.10 -3.69 -4.77
N ASP A 139 -11.58 -3.51 -3.53
CA ASP A 139 -12.49 -2.41 -3.18
C ASP A 139 -11.82 -1.05 -3.40
N SER A 140 -10.56 -0.91 -2.96
CA SER A 140 -9.79 0.32 -3.16
C SER A 140 -9.61 0.66 -4.64
N ASN A 141 -9.44 -0.35 -5.50
CA ASN A 141 -9.35 -0.13 -6.94
C ASN A 141 -10.73 0.22 -7.52
N GLY A 142 -11.78 -0.49 -7.10
CA GLY A 142 -13.16 -0.21 -7.52
C GLY A 142 -13.61 1.22 -7.17
N ASP A 143 -13.27 1.69 -5.98
CA ASP A 143 -13.56 3.06 -5.56
C ASP A 143 -12.84 4.10 -6.42
N PHE A 144 -11.60 3.82 -6.80
CA PHE A 144 -10.86 4.66 -7.75
C PHE A 144 -11.55 4.71 -9.12
N TYR A 145 -11.95 3.56 -9.66
CA TYR A 145 -12.72 3.51 -10.91
C TYR A 145 -14.03 4.30 -10.80
N LYS A 146 -14.74 4.19 -9.69
CA LYS A 146 -15.99 4.93 -9.46
C LYS A 146 -15.76 6.43 -9.36
N ALA A 147 -14.70 6.88 -8.68
CA ALA A 147 -14.33 8.30 -8.64
C ALA A 147 -13.98 8.85 -10.03
N VAL A 148 -13.17 8.11 -10.81
CA VAL A 148 -12.85 8.49 -12.18
C VAL A 148 -14.09 8.50 -13.07
N ARG A 149 -15.03 7.57 -12.87
CA ARG A 149 -16.29 7.56 -13.61
C ARG A 149 -17.16 8.77 -13.30
N PHE A 150 -17.29 9.19 -12.05
CA PHE A 150 -18.01 10.43 -11.72
C PHE A 150 -17.35 11.66 -12.32
N PHE A 151 -16.01 11.70 -12.37
CA PHE A 151 -15.30 12.77 -13.06
C PHE A 151 -15.52 12.75 -14.58
N GLU A 152 -15.51 11.56 -15.20
CA GLU A 152 -15.81 11.37 -16.63
C GLU A 152 -17.20 11.94 -16.98
N GLU A 153 -18.24 11.47 -16.31
CA GLU A 153 -19.63 11.85 -16.54
C GLU A 153 -19.92 13.33 -16.26
N SER A 154 -19.12 13.98 -15.42
CA SER A 154 -19.24 15.40 -15.11
C SER A 154 -18.33 16.30 -15.95
N SER A 155 -17.67 15.74 -16.97
CA SER A 155 -16.72 16.45 -17.81
C SER A 155 -17.10 16.42 -19.30
N SER A 156 -16.46 17.27 -20.11
CA SER A 156 -16.65 17.33 -21.57
C SER A 156 -15.41 16.90 -22.35
N PHE A 157 -14.56 16.07 -21.74
CA PHE A 157 -13.36 15.54 -22.40
C PHE A 157 -13.72 14.49 -23.46
N LEU A 158 -12.84 14.30 -24.45
CA LEU A 158 -13.00 13.27 -25.48
C LEU A 158 -13.12 11.87 -24.86
N PHE A 159 -12.36 11.63 -23.79
CA PHE A 159 -12.47 10.47 -22.92
C PHE A 159 -11.82 10.80 -21.58
N VAL A 160 -12.20 10.07 -20.54
CA VAL A 160 -11.46 10.03 -19.27
C VAL A 160 -11.18 8.56 -18.95
N LYS A 161 -9.91 8.19 -18.77
CA LYS A 161 -9.53 6.80 -18.48
C LYS A 161 -8.81 6.65 -17.14
N PRO A 162 -9.21 5.69 -16.29
CA PRO A 162 -8.47 5.33 -15.09
C PRO A 162 -7.21 4.55 -15.48
N SER A 163 -6.12 4.82 -14.79
CA SER A 163 -4.85 4.11 -14.95
C SER A 163 -4.06 4.07 -13.65
N PHE A 164 -3.08 3.17 -13.57
CA PHE A 164 -2.25 3.00 -12.39
C PHE A 164 -0.76 3.11 -12.70
N ILE A 165 0.05 3.48 -11.71
CA ILE A 165 1.51 3.63 -11.88
C ILE A 165 2.32 2.40 -11.38
N GLY A 166 1.66 1.44 -10.71
CA GLY A 166 2.34 0.36 -9.99
C GLY A 166 1.56 -0.93 -9.81
N ILE A 167 0.74 -1.02 -8.76
CA ILE A 167 0.34 -2.30 -8.14
C ILE A 167 -0.64 -3.12 -9.01
N THR A 168 -1.55 -2.42 -9.69
CA THR A 168 -2.62 -3.04 -10.47
C THR A 168 -2.65 -2.46 -11.88
N LYS A 169 -3.49 -3.05 -12.74
CA LYS A 169 -3.62 -2.72 -14.16
C LYS A 169 -4.93 -1.98 -14.45
N PRO A 170 -5.01 -1.20 -15.54
CA PRO A 170 -3.98 -0.96 -16.56
C PRO A 170 -2.87 0.01 -16.11
N LEU A 171 -1.63 -0.26 -16.52
CA LEU A 171 -0.50 0.62 -16.21
C LEU A 171 -0.52 1.88 -17.08
N LEU A 172 0.02 3.00 -16.58
CA LEU A 172 0.06 4.29 -17.29
C LEU A 172 0.61 4.18 -18.71
N GLN A 173 1.69 3.42 -18.88
CA GLN A 173 2.29 3.18 -20.19
C GLN A 173 1.33 2.44 -21.13
N GLU A 174 0.67 1.37 -20.66
CA GLU A 174 -0.32 0.61 -21.42
C GLU A 174 -1.52 1.51 -21.81
N SER A 175 -2.01 2.30 -20.85
CA SER A 175 -3.13 3.23 -21.04
C SER A 175 -2.81 4.34 -22.04
N LEU A 176 -1.60 4.91 -22.01
CA LEU A 176 -1.16 5.92 -22.97
C LEU A 176 -1.12 5.34 -24.39
N GLU A 177 -0.52 4.16 -24.57
CA GLU A 177 -0.48 3.48 -25.88
C GLU A 177 -1.87 3.22 -26.45
N MET A 178 -2.83 2.83 -25.61
CA MET A 178 -4.22 2.65 -26.01
C MET A 178 -4.90 3.97 -26.36
N CYS A 179 -4.76 5.00 -25.51
CA CYS A 179 -5.42 6.28 -25.68
C CYS A 179 -4.91 7.06 -26.90
N ILE A 180 -3.63 6.93 -27.24
CA ILE A 180 -3.03 7.57 -28.43
C ILE A 180 -3.69 7.08 -29.72
N LYS A 181 -4.15 5.82 -29.79
CA LYS A 181 -4.84 5.27 -30.97
C LYS A 181 -6.18 5.95 -31.25
N LEU A 182 -6.77 6.62 -30.25
CA LEU A 182 -7.99 7.42 -30.40
C LEU A 182 -7.72 8.78 -31.09
N ARG A 183 -6.45 9.10 -31.40
CA ARG A 183 -5.99 10.33 -32.06
C ARG A 183 -6.50 11.62 -31.38
N PRO A 184 -6.30 11.79 -30.06
CA PRO A 184 -6.56 13.08 -29.42
C PRO A 184 -5.54 14.13 -29.88
N GLU A 185 -5.92 15.40 -29.83
CA GLU A 185 -4.99 16.52 -30.04
C GLU A 185 -4.14 16.79 -28.80
N HIS A 186 -4.73 16.53 -27.62
CA HIS A 186 -4.12 16.75 -26.32
C HIS A 186 -4.47 15.62 -25.35
N ILE A 187 -3.48 15.13 -24.59
CA ILE A 187 -3.68 14.21 -23.47
C ILE A 187 -3.23 14.90 -22.18
N LEU A 188 -4.15 15.00 -21.23
CA LEU A 188 -3.86 15.49 -19.89
C LEU A 188 -3.78 14.32 -18.90
N ILE A 189 -2.64 14.21 -18.22
CA ILE A 189 -2.40 13.21 -17.17
C ILE A 189 -2.70 13.88 -15.82
N LEU A 190 -3.64 13.32 -15.06
CA LEU A 190 -4.05 13.81 -13.74
C LEU A 190 -3.59 12.86 -12.64
N PRO A 191 -2.55 13.21 -11.86
CA PRO A 191 -2.14 12.40 -10.71
C PRO A 191 -3.18 12.43 -9.58
N TYR A 192 -3.79 11.29 -9.26
CA TYR A 192 -4.73 11.10 -8.16
C TYR A 192 -3.97 10.77 -6.86
N PHE A 193 -3.29 11.78 -6.31
CA PHE A 193 -2.41 11.65 -5.14
C PHE A 193 -2.59 12.85 -4.21
N LEU A 194 -2.59 12.60 -2.89
CA LEU A 194 -2.66 13.66 -1.88
C LEU A 194 -1.38 14.49 -1.83
N PHE A 195 -0.23 13.82 -1.75
CA PHE A 195 1.05 14.48 -1.53
C PHE A 195 2.10 14.05 -2.54
N TYR A 196 3.09 14.91 -2.74
CA TYR A 196 4.18 14.68 -3.68
C TYR A 196 5.06 13.49 -3.26
N GLY A 197 5.65 12.80 -4.26
CA GLY A 197 6.57 11.70 -3.99
C GLY A 197 7.15 11.04 -5.25
N LYS A 198 7.90 9.95 -5.05
CA LYS A 198 8.60 9.21 -6.13
C LYS A 198 7.68 8.73 -7.25
N LEU A 199 6.44 8.36 -6.93
CA LEU A 199 5.48 7.88 -7.93
C LEU A 199 5.04 9.00 -8.87
N ILE A 200 4.85 10.21 -8.35
CA ILE A 200 4.53 11.38 -9.18
C ILE A 200 5.73 11.73 -10.08
N LYS A 201 6.96 11.69 -9.56
CA LYS A 201 8.19 11.83 -10.38
C LYS A 201 8.21 10.83 -11.55
N LYS A 202 7.82 9.57 -11.29
CA LYS A 202 7.72 8.53 -12.31
C LYS A 202 6.66 8.85 -13.37
N ILE A 203 5.51 9.41 -12.97
CA ILE A 203 4.46 9.86 -13.91
C ILE A 203 5.01 10.93 -14.86
N TYR A 204 5.71 11.95 -14.33
CA TYR A 204 6.33 13.00 -15.16
C TYR A 204 7.35 12.43 -16.14
N HIS A 205 8.16 11.46 -15.71
CA HIS A 205 9.14 10.82 -16.58
C HIS A 205 8.47 10.08 -17.75
N ILE A 206 7.47 9.24 -17.47
CA ILE A 206 6.71 8.52 -18.50
C ILE A 206 6.01 9.51 -19.44
N ALA A 207 5.42 10.58 -18.91
CA ALA A 207 4.78 11.60 -19.72
C ALA A 207 5.77 12.22 -20.72
N LYS A 208 6.97 12.58 -20.25
CA LYS A 208 8.04 13.16 -21.07
C LYS A 208 8.49 12.20 -22.19
N GLU A 209 8.73 10.94 -21.87
CA GLU A 209 9.12 9.92 -22.86
C GLU A 209 8.05 9.78 -23.96
N PHE A 210 6.77 9.81 -23.60
CA PHE A 210 5.68 9.74 -24.55
C PHE A 210 5.52 11.02 -25.38
N SER A 211 5.77 12.20 -24.80
CA SER A 211 5.79 13.47 -25.54
C SER A 211 6.87 13.47 -26.63
N GLU A 212 8.04 12.92 -26.34
CA GLU A 212 9.14 12.79 -27.31
C GLU A 212 8.83 11.76 -28.40
N LYS A 213 8.18 10.65 -28.03
CA LYS A 213 7.77 9.58 -28.96
C LYS A 213 6.61 9.97 -29.87
N TYR A 214 5.70 10.82 -29.41
CA TYR A 214 4.50 11.24 -30.14
C TYR A 214 4.35 12.77 -30.21
N PRO A 215 5.25 13.48 -30.94
CA PRO A 215 5.31 14.95 -30.91
C PRO A 215 4.05 15.68 -31.43
N TRP A 216 3.20 14.99 -32.18
CA TRP A 216 1.96 15.54 -32.73
C TRP A 216 0.80 15.55 -31.73
N ILE A 217 0.95 14.90 -30.57
CA ILE A 217 -0.03 14.93 -29.48
C ILE A 217 0.59 15.75 -28.36
N LYS A 218 -0.09 16.82 -27.95
CA LYS A 218 0.32 17.55 -26.76
C LYS A 218 0.09 16.63 -25.55
N ILE A 219 1.11 16.35 -24.74
CA ILE A 219 0.97 15.57 -23.51
C ILE A 219 1.43 16.42 -22.34
N GLU A 220 0.51 16.69 -21.41
CA GLU A 220 0.77 17.49 -20.20
C GLU A 220 0.40 16.71 -18.94
N THR A 221 1.08 16.98 -17.84
CA THR A 221 0.78 16.40 -16.53
C THR A 221 0.36 17.52 -15.57
N ALA A 222 -0.84 17.43 -15.02
CA ALA A 222 -1.30 18.39 -14.01
C ALA A 222 -0.60 18.18 -12.67
N SER A 223 -0.75 19.15 -11.78
CA SER A 223 -0.36 19.00 -10.37
C SER A 223 -1.22 17.94 -9.68
N HIS A 224 -0.65 17.29 -8.66
CA HIS A 224 -1.38 16.45 -7.72
C HIS A 224 -2.31 17.29 -6.83
N PHE A 225 -3.07 16.65 -5.94
CA PHE A 225 -4.01 17.40 -5.08
C PHE A 225 -3.28 18.35 -4.13
N GLY A 226 -2.22 17.90 -3.48
CA GLY A 226 -1.46 18.70 -2.53
C GLY A 226 -2.26 19.01 -1.25
N PRO A 227 -1.73 19.89 -0.37
CA PRO A 227 -2.40 20.32 0.85
C PRO A 227 -3.54 21.31 0.57
N ASP A 228 -4.53 20.89 -0.22
CA ASP A 228 -5.61 21.75 -0.69
C ASP A 228 -6.77 21.84 0.32
N PRO A 229 -7.16 23.04 0.78
CA PRO A 229 -8.24 23.23 1.76
C PRO A 229 -9.60 22.67 1.34
N THR A 230 -9.81 22.42 0.04
CA THR A 230 -11.03 21.77 -0.47
C THR A 230 -11.29 20.40 0.17
N LEU A 231 -10.25 19.77 0.75
CA LEU A 231 -10.35 18.50 1.46
C LEU A 231 -10.81 18.64 2.92
N TYR A 232 -10.67 19.80 3.57
CA TYR A 232 -11.02 19.97 4.99
C TYR A 232 -12.49 19.63 5.31
N PRO A 233 -13.49 20.02 4.48
CA PRO A 233 -14.87 19.62 4.75
C PRO A 233 -15.08 18.10 4.76
N ILE A 234 -14.23 17.34 4.07
CA ILE A 234 -14.28 15.87 4.12
C ILE A 234 -13.84 15.38 5.50
N LEU A 235 -12.81 15.99 6.09
CA LEU A 235 -12.36 15.65 7.44
C LEU A 235 -13.48 15.91 8.45
N ASP A 236 -14.12 17.08 8.37
CA ASP A 236 -15.23 17.45 9.26
C ASP A 236 -16.39 16.47 9.18
N GLU A 237 -16.80 16.11 7.96
CA GLU A 237 -17.88 15.15 7.74
C GLU A 237 -17.54 13.78 8.34
N ARG A 238 -16.32 13.28 8.08
CA ARG A 238 -15.87 11.95 8.52
C ARG A 238 -15.65 11.89 10.03
N ILE A 239 -15.14 12.97 10.63
CA ILE A 239 -15.01 13.11 12.09
C ILE A 239 -16.39 13.12 12.74
N SER A 240 -17.31 13.94 12.22
CA SER A 240 -18.69 14.01 12.73
C SER A 240 -19.41 12.66 12.65
N GLN A 241 -19.33 11.98 11.49
CA GLN A 241 -19.89 10.63 11.29
C GLN A 241 -19.30 9.58 12.24
N ALA A 242 -17.99 9.66 12.52
CA ALA A 242 -17.34 8.74 13.45
C ALA A 242 -17.78 8.99 14.90
N LEU A 243 -17.95 10.26 15.28
CA LEU A 243 -18.37 10.63 16.64
C LEU A 243 -19.85 10.37 16.91
N SER A 244 -20.72 10.44 15.89
CA SER A 244 -22.14 10.11 15.99
C SER A 244 -22.41 8.59 16.03
N GLY A 245 -21.42 7.76 15.66
CA GLY A 245 -21.58 6.30 15.58
C GLY A 245 -22.43 5.83 14.40
N THR A 246 -22.73 6.71 13.44
CA THR A 246 -23.59 6.40 12.28
C THR A 246 -22.80 5.96 11.05
N ALA A 247 -21.48 5.91 11.12
CA ALA A 247 -20.62 5.53 10.01
C ALA A 247 -20.52 4.00 9.86
N THR A 248 -20.84 3.48 8.67
CA THR A 248 -20.35 2.16 8.25
C THR A 248 -18.84 2.25 8.00
N LEU A 249 -18.04 1.39 8.60
CA LEU A 249 -16.61 1.33 8.38
C LEU A 249 -16.30 0.63 7.05
N PRO A 250 -15.13 0.88 6.44
CA PRO A 250 -14.73 0.20 5.20
C PRO A 250 -14.72 -1.32 5.32
N CYS A 251 -14.60 -1.84 6.54
CA CYS A 251 -14.61 -3.28 6.83
C CYS A 251 -16.01 -3.90 6.82
N ASP A 252 -17.10 -3.12 6.90
CA ASP A 252 -18.46 -3.66 7.04
C ASP A 252 -18.95 -4.39 5.79
N ASN A 253 -18.41 -4.05 4.61
CA ASN A 253 -18.67 -4.72 3.34
C ASN A 253 -17.40 -5.23 2.65
N CYS A 254 -16.30 -5.39 3.39
CA CYS A 254 -15.01 -5.72 2.81
C CYS A 254 -14.91 -7.20 2.38
N GLU A 255 -14.15 -7.47 1.32
CA GLU A 255 -13.79 -8.82 0.82
C GLU A 255 -13.20 -9.76 1.90
N TYR A 256 -12.66 -9.21 2.99
CA TYR A 256 -12.14 -10.00 4.12
C TYR A 256 -13.21 -10.47 5.11
N ARG A 257 -14.42 -9.87 5.09
CA ARG A 257 -15.52 -10.20 6.01
C ARG A 257 -16.72 -10.86 5.34
N VAL A 258 -16.94 -10.61 4.05
CA VAL A 258 -18.07 -11.13 3.29
C VAL A 258 -17.57 -11.91 2.08
N SER A 259 -18.19 -13.06 1.79
CA SER A 259 -17.81 -13.90 0.65
C SER A 259 -18.26 -13.29 -0.67
N ILE A 260 -17.28 -12.86 -1.47
CA ILE A 260 -17.49 -12.43 -2.85
C ILE A 260 -17.13 -13.60 -3.78
N PRO A 261 -18.02 -14.04 -4.69
CA PRO A 261 -17.70 -15.06 -5.69
C PRO A 261 -16.43 -14.70 -6.48
N GLY A 262 -15.48 -15.63 -6.57
CA GLY A 262 -14.17 -15.40 -7.20
C GLY A 262 -13.07 -14.87 -6.27
N LEU A 263 -13.41 -14.39 -5.07
CA LEU A 263 -12.47 -13.90 -4.04
C LEU A 263 -12.61 -14.64 -2.70
N LYS A 264 -13.23 -15.83 -2.70
CA LYS A 264 -13.57 -16.61 -1.51
C LYS A 264 -12.38 -16.90 -0.57
N SER A 265 -11.16 -17.00 -1.11
CA SER A 265 -9.94 -17.27 -0.35
C SER A 265 -9.50 -16.12 0.57
N LYS A 266 -10.12 -14.94 0.46
CA LYS A 266 -9.79 -13.77 1.28
C LYS A 266 -10.62 -13.64 2.56
N VAL A 267 -11.81 -14.25 2.65
CA VAL A 267 -12.71 -14.10 3.82
C VAL A 267 -12.14 -14.79 5.05
N GLY A 268 -12.10 -14.09 6.19
CA GLY A 268 -11.59 -14.63 7.46
C GLY A 268 -10.15 -15.14 7.36
N GLY A 269 -9.43 -14.77 6.30
CA GLY A 269 -8.22 -15.44 5.88
C GLY A 269 -7.05 -15.15 6.81
N LEU A 270 -6.49 -16.21 7.41
CA LEU A 270 -5.21 -16.20 8.11
C LEU A 270 -4.12 -15.49 7.30
N ASN A 271 -4.14 -15.61 5.96
CA ASN A 271 -3.21 -14.92 5.07
C ASN A 271 -3.27 -13.40 5.16
N SER A 272 -4.45 -12.79 5.29
CA SER A 272 -4.58 -11.33 5.43
C SER A 272 -4.01 -10.85 6.76
N LEU A 273 -4.29 -11.61 7.83
CA LEU A 273 -3.75 -11.35 9.17
C LEU A 273 -2.22 -11.51 9.19
N LEU A 274 -1.70 -12.63 8.69
CA LEU A 274 -0.26 -12.89 8.59
C LEU A 274 0.45 -11.85 7.73
N TRP A 275 -0.14 -11.46 6.59
CA TRP A 275 0.41 -10.42 5.74
C TRP A 275 0.49 -9.10 6.49
N SER A 276 -0.58 -8.67 7.17
CA SER A 276 -0.57 -7.41 7.92
C SER A 276 0.35 -7.43 9.13
N MET A 277 0.40 -8.53 9.90
CA MET A 277 1.36 -8.69 11.00
C MET A 277 2.80 -8.58 10.49
N ARG A 278 3.13 -9.32 9.43
CA ARG A 278 4.46 -9.26 8.81
C ARG A 278 4.74 -7.88 8.21
N HIS A 279 3.76 -7.26 7.58
CA HIS A 279 3.91 -5.96 6.94
C HIS A 279 4.26 -4.89 7.98
N LEU A 280 3.57 -4.88 9.12
CA LEU A 280 3.91 -4.04 10.28
C LEU A 280 5.36 -4.26 10.74
N GLU A 281 5.78 -5.52 10.91
CA GLU A 281 7.17 -5.87 11.31
C GLU A 281 8.21 -5.39 10.27
N THR A 282 7.91 -5.53 8.97
CA THR A 282 8.83 -5.06 7.91
C THR A 282 9.00 -3.54 7.89
N HIS A 283 8.02 -2.77 8.35
CA HIS A 283 8.14 -1.31 8.47
C HIS A 283 8.98 -0.88 9.64
N THR A 284 8.87 -1.57 10.77
CA THR A 284 9.76 -1.39 11.92
C THR A 284 11.21 -1.62 11.52
N GLN A 285 11.48 -2.62 10.67
CA GLN A 285 12.82 -2.90 10.14
C GLN A 285 13.25 -1.96 9.00
N ALA A 286 12.32 -1.37 8.24
CA ALA A 286 12.60 -0.48 7.12
C ALA A 286 12.69 1.01 7.50
N ALA A 287 12.45 1.35 8.78
CA ALA A 287 12.78 2.65 9.34
C ALA A 287 14.29 2.94 9.15
N PRO A 288 14.69 4.22 8.98
CA PRO A 288 16.11 4.54 8.86
C PRO A 288 16.84 4.11 10.14
N HIS A 289 17.59 3.02 10.05
CA HIS A 289 18.48 2.53 11.09
C HIS A 289 19.94 2.64 10.61
N GLU A 290 20.88 2.69 11.56
CA GLU A 290 22.27 3.13 11.38
C GLU A 290 23.08 2.32 10.35
N PHE A 291 22.59 1.14 9.93
CA PHE A 291 23.26 0.21 9.03
C PHE A 291 22.38 -0.15 7.82
N PRO A 292 22.45 0.57 6.68
CA PRO A 292 21.58 0.30 5.54
C PRO A 292 21.79 -1.14 5.01
N HIS A 293 20.75 -1.97 5.11
CA HIS A 293 20.76 -3.30 4.53
C HIS A 293 20.39 -3.26 3.04
N ARG A 294 21.00 -4.14 2.24
CA ARG A 294 20.65 -4.31 0.82
C ARG A 294 19.33 -5.07 0.74
N ASN A 295 18.25 -4.41 0.31
CA ASN A 295 16.91 -4.99 0.31
C ASN A 295 16.76 -6.07 -0.78
N PHE A 296 16.81 -7.34 -0.38
CA PHE A 296 16.26 -8.47 -1.15
C PHE A 296 14.80 -8.70 -0.74
N LYS A 297 13.96 -9.16 -1.68
CA LYS A 297 12.54 -9.47 -1.44
C LYS A 297 12.37 -10.67 -0.51
N LYS A 298 13.16 -11.73 -0.70
CA LYS A 298 13.17 -12.91 0.17
C LYS A 298 14.58 -13.40 0.49
N HIS A 299 14.75 -13.92 1.70
CA HIS A 299 15.95 -14.59 2.19
C HIS A 299 15.65 -16.06 2.46
N ILE A 300 16.31 -16.93 1.71
CA ILE A 300 16.24 -18.37 1.83
C ILE A 300 17.40 -18.83 2.71
N PHE A 301 17.10 -19.37 3.88
CA PHE A 301 18.06 -20.08 4.71
C PHE A 301 17.92 -21.58 4.46
N VAL A 302 19.03 -22.23 4.15
CA VAL A 302 19.10 -23.69 4.00
C VAL A 302 20.03 -24.22 5.07
N CYS A 303 19.53 -25.18 5.86
CA CYS A 303 20.29 -25.80 6.94
C CYS A 303 21.52 -26.54 6.39
N ASP A 304 22.70 -26.24 6.94
CA ASP A 304 23.97 -26.86 6.58
C ASP A 304 24.57 -27.71 7.71
N SER A 305 23.74 -28.05 8.72
CA SER A 305 24.12 -29.06 9.71
C SER A 305 24.45 -30.40 9.04
N VAL A 306 25.26 -31.21 9.73
CA VAL A 306 25.73 -32.51 9.22
C VAL A 306 24.59 -33.39 8.71
N ASP A 307 23.46 -33.41 9.44
CA ASP A 307 22.28 -34.17 9.04
C ASP A 307 21.67 -33.68 7.72
N CYS A 308 21.42 -32.38 7.57
CA CYS A 308 20.88 -31.81 6.33
C CYS A 308 21.86 -31.94 5.16
N VAL A 309 23.17 -31.86 5.41
CA VAL A 309 24.22 -32.07 4.40
C VAL A 309 24.19 -33.50 3.87
N ASN A 310 24.08 -34.49 4.76
CA ASN A 310 23.95 -35.91 4.39
C ASN A 310 22.69 -36.17 3.55
N GLN A 311 21.65 -35.35 3.73
CA GLN A 311 20.40 -35.43 2.97
C GLN A 311 20.39 -34.52 1.72
N GLY A 312 21.53 -33.93 1.35
CA GLY A 312 21.70 -33.23 0.06
C GLY A 312 21.53 -31.72 0.08
N SER A 313 21.55 -31.06 1.24
CA SER A 313 21.31 -29.60 1.34
C SER A 313 22.30 -28.73 0.53
N ILE A 314 23.53 -29.20 0.33
CA ILE A 314 24.53 -28.50 -0.50
C ILE A 314 24.10 -28.45 -1.98
N SER A 315 23.62 -29.58 -2.52
CA SER A 315 23.14 -29.65 -3.90
C SER A 315 21.90 -28.78 -4.08
N LEU A 316 20.98 -28.84 -3.11
CA LEU A 316 19.79 -27.99 -3.06
C LEU A 316 20.12 -26.49 -3.15
N ILE A 317 21.09 -26.00 -2.36
CA ILE A 317 21.54 -24.60 -2.42
C ILE A 317 22.02 -24.23 -3.82
N HIS A 318 22.81 -25.10 -4.46
CA HIS A 318 23.31 -24.85 -5.82
C HIS A 318 22.19 -24.81 -6.85
N LYS A 319 21.23 -25.74 -6.80
CA LYS A 319 20.08 -25.76 -7.71
C LYS A 319 19.20 -24.51 -7.52
N ILE A 320 18.85 -24.14 -6.28
CA ILE A 320 18.05 -22.93 -5.99
C ILE A 320 18.73 -21.68 -6.58
N ARG A 321 20.03 -21.50 -6.31
CA ARG A 321 20.80 -20.36 -6.87
C ARG A 321 20.81 -20.39 -8.40
N SER A 322 20.92 -21.57 -9.01
CA SER A 322 20.90 -21.73 -10.47
C SER A 322 19.57 -21.33 -11.08
N PHE A 323 18.45 -21.77 -10.50
CA PHE A 323 17.10 -21.41 -10.97
C PHE A 323 16.80 -19.91 -10.78
N ILE A 324 17.24 -19.30 -9.68
CA ILE A 324 17.11 -17.84 -9.48
C ILE A 324 17.87 -17.07 -10.58
N ARG A 325 19.09 -17.51 -10.93
CA ARG A 325 19.87 -16.87 -12.01
C ARG A 325 19.21 -17.00 -13.37
N LYS A 326 18.60 -18.15 -13.69
CA LYS A 326 17.87 -18.34 -14.96
C LYS A 326 16.73 -17.33 -15.16
N HIS A 327 16.15 -16.84 -14.07
CA HIS A 327 15.09 -15.83 -14.09
C HIS A 327 15.61 -14.38 -14.13
N GLY A 328 16.94 -14.15 -14.10
CA GLY A 328 17.53 -12.82 -14.19
C GLY A 328 17.26 -11.89 -13.00
N ARG A 329 16.79 -12.42 -11.86
CA ARG A 329 16.36 -11.65 -10.67
C ARG A 329 17.18 -11.95 -9.42
N GLN A 330 18.48 -12.21 -9.58
CA GLN A 330 19.41 -12.52 -8.49
C GLN A 330 19.57 -11.40 -7.43
N SER A 331 19.18 -10.16 -7.74
CA SER A 331 19.15 -9.05 -6.77
C SER A 331 18.02 -9.18 -5.75
N ASP A 332 16.96 -9.90 -6.09
CA ASP A 332 15.72 -9.92 -5.31
C ASP A 332 15.71 -11.06 -4.29
N PHE A 333 16.62 -12.01 -4.40
CA PHE A 333 16.63 -13.22 -3.56
C PHE A 333 18.03 -13.50 -3.02
N ARG A 334 18.12 -13.73 -1.71
CA ARG A 334 19.37 -14.14 -1.06
C ARG A 334 19.26 -15.58 -0.58
N VAL A 335 20.18 -16.45 -1.00
CA VAL A 335 20.29 -17.82 -0.49
C VAL A 335 21.51 -17.90 0.43
N SER A 336 21.28 -18.10 1.72
CA SER A 336 22.32 -18.29 2.73
C SER A 336 22.27 -19.70 3.32
N LYS A 337 23.44 -20.19 3.72
CA LYS A 337 23.52 -21.33 4.63
C LYS A 337 23.14 -20.86 6.03
N SER A 338 22.44 -21.69 6.77
CA SER A 338 22.23 -21.51 8.21
C SER A 338 22.82 -22.71 8.95
N SER A 339 23.29 -22.48 10.17
CA SER A 339 23.56 -23.56 11.12
C SER A 339 22.28 -24.38 11.40
N CYS A 340 22.40 -25.38 12.27
CA CYS A 340 21.28 -26.25 12.64
C CYS A 340 20.03 -25.44 13.03
N LEU A 341 18.90 -25.76 12.38
CA LEU A 341 17.61 -25.13 12.63
C LEU A 341 16.74 -25.91 13.64
N GLY A 342 17.34 -26.87 14.36
CA GLY A 342 16.65 -27.66 15.40
C GLY A 342 15.71 -28.75 14.89
N ARG A 343 15.75 -29.07 13.59
CA ARG A 343 14.88 -30.07 12.93
C ARG A 343 15.68 -31.22 12.30
N CYS A 344 16.66 -31.74 13.04
CA CYS A 344 17.42 -32.91 12.60
C CYS A 344 16.47 -34.10 12.39
N GLY A 345 16.68 -34.87 11.32
CA GLY A 345 15.79 -35.97 10.90
C GLY A 345 14.67 -35.55 9.94
N GLU A 346 14.43 -34.25 9.77
CA GLU A 346 13.43 -33.68 8.84
C GLU A 346 14.10 -32.90 7.69
N GLY A 347 15.41 -33.08 7.52
CA GLY A 347 16.25 -32.38 6.54
C GLY A 347 15.99 -32.79 5.08
N PRO A 348 16.53 -32.02 4.10
CA PRO A 348 17.00 -30.64 4.24
C PRO A 348 15.88 -29.68 4.64
N THR A 349 16.14 -28.88 5.68
CA THR A 349 15.20 -27.84 6.15
C THR A 349 15.52 -26.51 5.48
N VAL A 350 14.48 -25.86 4.96
CA VAL A 350 14.58 -24.54 4.31
C VAL A 350 13.60 -23.58 4.97
N VAL A 351 14.07 -22.38 5.29
CA VAL A 351 13.23 -21.30 5.83
C VAL A 351 13.31 -20.10 4.92
N ILE A 352 12.15 -19.58 4.52
CA ILE A 352 12.06 -18.44 3.60
C ILE A 352 11.47 -17.25 4.35
N TYR A 353 12.31 -16.23 4.55
CA TYR A 353 11.93 -14.93 5.11
C TYR A 353 11.65 -13.91 4.00
N PRO A 354 10.82 -12.89 4.24
CA PRO A 354 10.08 -12.67 5.49
C PRO A 354 8.80 -13.50 5.63
N ASP A 355 8.53 -14.45 4.73
CA ASP A 355 7.32 -15.28 4.75
C ASP A 355 7.22 -16.16 6.00
N GLY A 356 8.33 -16.46 6.67
CA GLY A 356 8.37 -17.28 7.88
C GLY A 356 7.98 -18.74 7.63
N ILE A 357 7.98 -19.18 6.36
CA ILE A 357 7.56 -20.53 5.98
C ILE A 357 8.74 -21.48 6.11
N TRP A 358 8.48 -22.58 6.79
CA TRP A 358 9.38 -23.70 6.98
C TRP A 358 9.02 -24.80 6.00
N TYR A 359 10.04 -25.31 5.33
CA TYR A 359 9.96 -26.48 4.49
C TYR A 359 10.84 -27.58 5.07
N GLN A 360 10.32 -28.80 5.05
CA GLN A 360 11.01 -30.00 5.49
C GLN A 360 11.15 -30.99 4.33
N ARG A 361 12.15 -31.87 4.41
CA ARG A 361 12.42 -32.92 3.42
C ARG A 361 12.55 -32.38 2.00
N VAL A 362 13.14 -31.19 1.86
CA VAL A 362 13.28 -30.55 0.55
C VAL A 362 14.40 -31.23 -0.23
N SER A 363 14.03 -31.94 -1.28
CA SER A 363 14.99 -32.56 -2.18
C SER A 363 15.48 -31.55 -3.23
N GLU A 364 16.57 -31.91 -3.89
CA GLU A 364 17.11 -31.10 -4.98
C GLU A 364 16.14 -30.99 -6.18
N ASP A 365 15.23 -31.94 -6.39
CA ASP A 365 14.25 -31.89 -7.48
C ASP A 365 13.11 -30.91 -7.20
N ASP A 366 12.85 -30.65 -5.92
CA ASP A 366 11.88 -29.65 -5.46
C ASP A 366 12.37 -28.21 -5.68
N ALA A 367 13.67 -28.02 -5.95
CA ALA A 367 14.28 -26.70 -6.07
C ALA A 367 13.64 -25.83 -7.16
N LYS A 368 13.21 -26.43 -8.27
CA LYS A 368 12.53 -25.70 -9.35
C LYS A 368 11.16 -25.22 -8.91
N GLU A 369 10.37 -26.10 -8.35
CA GLU A 369 9.02 -25.80 -7.87
C GLU A 369 9.06 -24.76 -6.74
N LEU A 370 9.98 -24.91 -5.79
CA LEU A 370 10.18 -23.95 -4.69
C LEU A 370 10.50 -22.55 -5.20
N VAL A 371 11.32 -22.44 -6.26
CA VAL A 371 11.69 -21.16 -6.86
C VAL A 371 10.51 -20.58 -7.65
N ASP A 372 9.91 -21.36 -8.55
CA ASP A 372 8.85 -20.89 -9.45
C ASP A 372 7.58 -20.53 -8.66
N GLU A 373 7.14 -21.41 -7.76
CA GLU A 373 5.91 -21.22 -7.00
C GLU A 373 6.12 -20.24 -5.86
N HIS A 374 7.06 -20.51 -4.95
CA HIS A 374 7.15 -19.71 -3.73
C HIS A 374 7.93 -18.42 -3.91
N LEU A 375 9.07 -18.43 -4.61
CA LEU A 375 9.88 -17.22 -4.73
C LEU A 375 9.31 -16.22 -5.75
N PHE A 376 8.82 -16.69 -6.90
CA PHE A 376 8.34 -15.82 -7.98
C PHE A 376 6.84 -15.57 -7.97
N ASN A 377 6.03 -16.58 -7.62
CA ASN A 377 4.58 -16.51 -7.70
C ASN A 377 3.86 -16.36 -6.35
N ASP A 378 4.60 -16.29 -5.24
CA ASP A 378 4.06 -16.21 -3.87
C ASP A 378 3.06 -17.34 -3.53
N ARG A 379 3.24 -18.53 -4.12
CA ARG A 379 2.43 -19.74 -3.84
C ARG A 379 3.25 -20.77 -3.08
N LEU A 380 2.69 -21.31 -1.99
CA LEU A 380 3.39 -22.29 -1.15
C LEU A 380 3.42 -23.67 -1.81
N VAL A 381 4.55 -24.36 -1.67
CA VAL A 381 4.68 -25.77 -2.03
C VAL A 381 4.13 -26.61 -0.87
N THR A 382 2.79 -26.65 -0.75
CA THR A 382 2.05 -27.15 0.43
C THR A 382 2.47 -28.53 0.90
N ARG A 383 2.86 -29.45 0.00
CA ARG A 383 3.35 -30.80 0.36
C ARG A 383 4.68 -30.82 1.14
N LEU A 384 5.47 -29.76 1.04
CA LEU A 384 6.78 -29.62 1.69
C LEU A 384 6.72 -28.73 2.93
N VAL A 385 5.63 -27.99 3.11
CA VAL A 385 5.46 -27.10 4.26
C VAL A 385 5.45 -27.94 5.53
N ASP A 386 6.20 -27.50 6.54
CA ASP A 386 6.19 -28.16 7.84
C ASP A 386 4.77 -28.10 8.45
N ASN A 387 4.28 -29.24 8.91
CA ASN A 387 2.90 -29.41 9.40
C ASN A 387 2.70 -28.85 10.81
N ILE A 388 3.73 -28.27 11.41
CA ILE A 388 3.68 -27.68 12.75
C ILE A 388 3.86 -26.16 12.59
N MET A 389 2.73 -25.50 12.33
CA MET A 389 2.44 -24.17 12.90
C MET A 389 1.22 -24.28 13.79
#